data_AF-A0A1B7MRF8-F1
#
_entry.id   AF-A0A1B7MRF8-F1
#
_cell.length_a   1.000
_cell.length_b   1.000
_cell.length_c   1.000
_cell.angle_alpha   90.00
_cell.angle_beta   90.00
_cell.angle_gamma   90.00
#
_symmetry.space_group_name_H-M   'P 1'
#
loop_
_entity.id
_entity.type
_entity.pdbx_description
1 polymer ?
#
loop_
_entity_poly.entity_id
_entity_poly.type
_entity_poly.pdbx_seq_one_letter_code
_entity_poly.pdbx_strand_id
1 'polypeptide(L)'
;MSCPASDLLDSLPAEASQQLKEHANQVLLDNAPILATFREAIAQDNSKDDIEFLRQFRALVPVTSYEPYKPFVAKEVDVKDMFAPGLPYFLAIISAASRKEPKLFPRYRPPPQYLHHAAIPIPSSESTNFVPSSLKLSKFSKVLKIDLEDGQSSQSLAVGAASSGAMRMLMNWDFERDMDRLDLWASRMTAMYFLFADTFVSVMHYIEDEWLLLVDCIENGIILDIETRPFERSFESQAFIDDFMPVSSQVLSETYSVNLVRATELQKIKPPGEAEAGQYGLSNAKRLLDQLTCQQPQEYLIGVPYHSGNPTIDFKVTLNDGLIEFVDVLSDEPSDPTWRYRLGDAVAVKGFALDDGMPVINYVHRRGESGSSLETCTESELTSAIISTAKQWIGQIRGFIVVRDERKIPYASGFLVEIEGEIGNDAIMAPQNTSELLVASSFGYRYAF
;
A
#
# COMPACT_ATOMS: atom_id res chain seq x y z
N MET A 1 20.96 -15.68 36.31
CA MET A 1 19.66 -15.10 35.92
C MET A 1 19.07 -16.03 34.88
N SER A 2 17.99 -16.74 35.21
CA SER A 2 17.25 -17.57 34.27
C SER A 2 16.59 -16.67 33.21
N CYS A 3 16.64 -17.08 31.96
CA CYS A 3 16.18 -16.28 30.82
C CYS A 3 14.64 -16.17 30.86
N PRO A 4 14.03 -14.96 30.85
CA PRO A 4 12.57 -14.76 30.83
C PRO A 4 11.85 -15.28 29.58
N ALA A 5 12.57 -15.83 28.61
CA ALA A 5 12.05 -16.16 27.29
C ALA A 5 11.12 -17.39 27.25
N SER A 6 11.12 -18.25 28.28
CA SER A 6 10.21 -19.42 28.31
C SER A 6 8.75 -19.02 28.47
N ASP A 7 8.47 -18.03 29.31
CA ASP A 7 7.10 -17.66 29.67
C ASP A 7 6.35 -16.99 28.51
N LEU A 8 7.07 -16.39 27.56
CA LEU A 8 6.49 -15.77 26.36
C LEU A 8 6.03 -16.82 25.34
N LEU A 9 6.88 -17.83 25.08
CA LEU A 9 6.56 -18.89 24.12
C LEU A 9 5.43 -19.79 24.61
N ASP A 10 5.29 -19.95 25.93
CA ASP A 10 4.21 -20.73 26.55
C ASP A 10 2.87 -19.95 26.60
N SER A 11 2.90 -18.61 26.53
CA SER A 11 1.69 -17.76 26.55
C SER A 11 1.15 -17.41 25.16
N LEU A 12 2.00 -17.39 24.13
CA LEU A 12 1.59 -17.18 22.74
C LEU A 12 0.48 -18.14 22.26
N PRO A 13 0.51 -19.45 22.58
CA PRO A 13 -0.58 -20.35 22.25
C PRO A 13 -1.92 -19.93 22.84
N ALA A 14 -1.94 -19.42 24.07
CA ALA A 14 -3.17 -19.04 24.77
C ALA A 14 -3.79 -17.77 24.18
N GLU A 15 -3.00 -16.72 23.95
CA GLU A 15 -3.49 -15.46 23.36
C GLU A 15 -3.98 -15.65 21.93
N ALA A 16 -3.21 -16.36 21.09
CA ALA A 16 -3.60 -16.65 19.72
C ALA A 16 -4.86 -17.55 19.66
N SER A 17 -4.93 -18.56 20.53
CA SER A 17 -6.11 -19.42 20.65
C SER A 17 -7.33 -18.61 21.06
N GLN A 18 -7.20 -17.73 22.06
CA GLN A 18 -8.30 -16.88 22.53
C GLN A 18 -8.81 -15.95 21.43
N GLN A 19 -7.92 -15.26 20.70
CA GLN A 19 -8.30 -14.42 19.56
C GLN A 19 -9.05 -15.22 18.49
N LEU A 20 -8.53 -16.39 18.12
CA LEU A 20 -9.19 -17.26 17.14
C LEU A 20 -10.56 -17.77 17.62
N LYS A 21 -10.69 -18.10 18.91
CA LYS A 21 -11.96 -18.52 19.54
C LYS A 21 -12.99 -17.39 19.53
N GLU A 22 -12.58 -16.16 19.83
CA GLU A 22 -13.46 -14.97 19.76
C GLU A 22 -13.95 -14.72 18.33
N HIS A 23 -13.14 -15.06 17.35
CA HIS A 23 -13.46 -14.90 15.94
C HIS A 23 -14.25 -16.08 15.34
N ALA A 24 -14.42 -17.19 16.07
CA ALA A 24 -15.05 -18.40 15.55
C ALA A 24 -16.54 -18.25 15.21
N ASN A 25 -17.21 -17.20 15.69
CA ASN A 25 -18.64 -16.94 15.40
C ASN A 25 -18.87 -15.94 14.25
N GLN A 26 -17.87 -15.72 13.39
CA GLN A 26 -17.95 -14.72 12.33
C GLN A 26 -18.67 -15.21 11.09
N VAL A 27 -19.23 -14.24 10.34
CA VAL A 27 -19.98 -14.47 9.10
C VAL A 27 -19.14 -15.22 8.06
N LEU A 28 -17.83 -14.93 7.96
CA LEU A 28 -16.93 -15.70 7.10
C LEU A 28 -16.83 -17.15 7.55
N LEU A 29 -16.73 -17.38 8.86
CA LEU A 29 -16.68 -18.74 9.39
C LEU A 29 -17.92 -19.48 8.96
N ASP A 30 -19.11 -18.91 9.14
CA ASP A 30 -20.38 -19.59 8.83
C ASP A 30 -20.59 -19.84 7.33
N ASN A 31 -20.21 -18.88 6.49
CA ASN A 31 -20.54 -18.91 5.07
C ASN A 31 -19.45 -19.51 4.16
N ALA A 32 -18.21 -19.62 4.63
CA ALA A 32 -17.14 -20.23 3.84
C ALA A 32 -17.27 -21.78 3.89
N PRO A 33 -17.58 -22.47 2.77
CA PRO A 33 -17.78 -23.93 2.79
C PRO A 33 -16.53 -24.69 3.23
N ILE A 34 -15.36 -24.14 2.92
CA ILE A 34 -14.07 -24.74 3.24
C ILE A 34 -13.75 -24.78 4.74
N LEU A 35 -14.37 -23.91 5.54
CA LEU A 35 -14.23 -23.94 6.99
C LEU A 35 -15.17 -24.93 7.66
N ALA A 36 -16.02 -25.64 6.90
CA ALA A 36 -17.05 -26.51 7.47
C ALA A 36 -16.44 -27.57 8.40
N THR A 37 -15.34 -28.19 8.00
CA THR A 37 -14.66 -29.21 8.80
C THR A 37 -14.08 -28.61 10.09
N PHE A 38 -13.50 -27.41 10.02
CA PHE A 38 -13.00 -26.72 11.20
C PHE A 38 -14.16 -26.33 12.14
N ARG A 39 -15.27 -25.80 11.60
CA ARG A 39 -16.50 -25.48 12.34
C ARG A 39 -17.06 -26.69 13.08
N GLU A 40 -17.13 -27.83 12.41
CA GLU A 40 -17.62 -29.06 13.01
C GLU A 40 -16.68 -29.55 14.13
N ALA A 41 -15.37 -29.47 13.92
CA ALA A 41 -14.37 -29.86 14.92
C ALA A 41 -14.39 -28.99 16.18
N ILE A 42 -14.61 -27.67 16.06
CA ILE A 42 -14.74 -26.77 17.20
C ILE A 42 -16.08 -26.94 17.93
N ALA A 43 -17.18 -27.18 17.19
CA ALA A 43 -18.51 -27.35 17.78
C ALA A 43 -18.64 -28.64 18.61
N GLN A 44 -17.89 -29.69 18.25
CA GLN A 44 -17.89 -30.96 18.95
C GLN A 44 -17.10 -30.94 20.26
N ASP A 45 -16.22 -29.97 20.48
CA ASP A 45 -15.26 -30.03 21.58
C ASP A 45 -14.86 -28.65 22.13
N ASN A 46 -15.73 -28.09 22.96
CA ASN A 46 -15.49 -26.84 23.69
C ASN A 46 -14.40 -26.97 24.79
N SER A 47 -13.81 -28.15 25.00
CA SER A 47 -12.94 -28.46 26.14
C SER A 47 -11.45 -28.58 25.78
N LYS A 48 -11.06 -28.39 24.51
CA LYS A 48 -9.66 -28.55 24.09
C LYS A 48 -8.75 -27.51 24.73
N ASP A 49 -7.60 -27.99 25.20
CA ASP A 49 -6.48 -27.11 25.51
C ASP A 49 -6.08 -26.26 24.28
N ASP A 50 -5.48 -25.11 24.52
CA ASP A 50 -5.17 -24.14 23.46
C ASP A 50 -4.21 -24.70 22.40
N ILE A 51 -3.38 -25.66 22.77
CA ILE A 51 -2.41 -26.30 21.86
C ILE A 51 -3.15 -27.20 20.86
N GLU A 52 -4.08 -28.04 21.33
CA GLU A 52 -4.89 -28.90 20.49
C GLU A 52 -5.80 -28.08 19.57
N PHE A 53 -6.37 -26.99 20.07
CA PHE A 53 -7.14 -26.06 19.26
C PHE A 53 -6.30 -25.50 18.10
N LEU A 54 -5.10 -24.98 18.37
CA LEU A 54 -4.19 -24.46 17.33
C LEU A 54 -3.71 -25.55 16.36
N ARG A 55 -3.51 -26.78 16.85
CA ARG A 55 -3.17 -27.93 16.00
C ARG A 55 -4.29 -28.23 15.02
N GLN A 56 -5.53 -28.22 15.48
CA GLN A 56 -6.71 -28.43 14.63
C GLN A 56 -6.92 -27.27 13.66
N PHE A 57 -6.72 -26.04 14.10
CA PHE A 57 -6.71 -24.88 13.21
C PHE A 57 -5.71 -25.09 12.06
N ARG A 58 -4.44 -25.39 12.34
CA ARG A 58 -3.44 -25.62 11.29
C ARG A 58 -3.74 -26.80 10.37
N ALA A 59 -4.36 -27.86 10.90
CA ALA A 59 -4.66 -29.07 10.15
C ALA A 59 -5.91 -28.94 9.27
N LEU A 60 -6.93 -28.21 9.74
CA LEU A 60 -8.24 -28.12 9.10
C LEU A 60 -8.45 -26.80 8.35
N VAL A 61 -7.68 -25.78 8.68
CA VAL A 61 -7.73 -24.46 8.06
C VAL A 61 -6.53 -24.31 7.10
N PRO A 62 -6.78 -24.33 5.79
CA PRO A 62 -5.72 -24.32 4.79
C PRO A 62 -5.13 -22.92 4.56
N VAL A 63 -3.90 -22.86 4.01
CA VAL A 63 -3.23 -21.62 3.57
C VAL A 63 -3.86 -21.13 2.27
N THR A 64 -3.90 -19.83 2.00
CA THR A 64 -4.80 -19.30 0.95
C THR A 64 -4.24 -18.12 0.16
N SER A 65 -4.82 -17.85 -1.02
CA SER A 65 -4.65 -16.59 -1.77
C SER A 65 -5.83 -15.64 -1.57
N TYR A 66 -5.86 -14.52 -2.29
CA TYR A 66 -6.87 -13.46 -2.13
C TYR A 66 -8.23 -13.84 -2.74
N GLU A 67 -8.21 -14.66 -3.79
CA GLU A 67 -9.30 -14.95 -4.69
C GLU A 67 -10.52 -15.55 -3.99
N PRO A 68 -10.36 -16.46 -3.01
CA PRO A 68 -11.47 -16.88 -2.19
C PRO A 68 -12.11 -15.82 -1.29
N TYR A 69 -11.37 -14.79 -0.90
CA TYR A 69 -11.88 -13.71 -0.06
C TYR A 69 -12.59 -12.65 -0.89
N LYS A 70 -12.20 -12.51 -2.16
CA LYS A 70 -12.73 -11.49 -3.06
C LYS A 70 -14.27 -11.42 -3.05
N PRO A 71 -15.05 -12.52 -3.10
CA PRO A 71 -16.51 -12.44 -3.07
C PRO A 71 -17.10 -11.84 -1.79
N PHE A 72 -16.38 -11.93 -0.66
CA PHE A 72 -16.81 -11.39 0.62
C PHE A 72 -16.52 -9.90 0.72
N VAL A 73 -15.41 -9.44 0.13
CA VAL A 73 -15.04 -8.01 0.14
C VAL A 73 -15.65 -7.22 -1.03
N ALA A 74 -15.94 -7.89 -2.16
CA ALA A 74 -16.44 -7.25 -3.38
C ALA A 74 -17.96 -7.05 -3.39
N LYS A 75 -18.71 -7.80 -2.57
CA LYS A 75 -20.14 -7.58 -2.45
C LYS A 75 -20.38 -6.46 -1.45
N GLU A 76 -21.35 -5.58 -1.74
CA GLU A 76 -22.00 -4.66 -0.78
C GLU A 76 -22.83 -5.45 0.27
N VAL A 77 -22.33 -6.62 0.68
CA VAL A 77 -22.93 -7.44 1.73
C VAL A 77 -22.43 -6.89 3.05
N ASP A 78 -23.24 -7.07 4.08
CA ASP A 78 -22.94 -6.69 5.46
C ASP A 78 -21.51 -7.09 5.83
N VAL A 79 -20.62 -6.08 5.90
CA VAL A 79 -19.20 -6.26 6.27
C VAL A 79 -19.02 -6.33 7.78
N LYS A 80 -20.10 -6.12 8.54
CA LYS A 80 -20.12 -6.27 9.99
C LYS A 80 -19.86 -7.74 10.35
N ASP A 81 -18.99 -7.95 11.33
CA ASP A 81 -18.63 -9.28 11.84
C ASP A 81 -18.05 -10.23 10.76
N MET A 82 -17.59 -9.68 9.63
CA MET A 82 -17.12 -10.49 8.51
C MET A 82 -15.78 -11.18 8.82
N PHE A 83 -14.78 -10.44 9.30
CA PHE A 83 -13.43 -10.96 9.61
C PHE A 83 -12.96 -10.68 11.06
N ALA A 84 -13.63 -9.75 11.73
CA ALA A 84 -13.45 -9.42 13.14
C ALA A 84 -14.80 -8.92 13.66
N PRO A 85 -15.09 -9.04 14.97
CA PRO A 85 -16.31 -8.49 15.53
C PRO A 85 -16.43 -6.98 15.28
N GLY A 86 -17.63 -6.52 14.94
CA GLY A 86 -17.96 -5.15 14.59
C GLY A 86 -17.72 -4.80 13.11
N LEU A 87 -17.77 -3.50 12.82
CA LEU A 87 -17.48 -2.99 11.49
C LEU A 87 -15.98 -2.71 11.32
N PRO A 88 -15.42 -2.92 10.13
CA PRO A 88 -14.08 -2.42 9.83
C PRO A 88 -14.04 -0.90 10.00
N TYR A 89 -12.88 -0.38 10.41
CA TYR A 89 -12.61 1.05 10.47
C TYR A 89 -12.43 1.65 9.07
N PHE A 90 -11.80 0.91 8.17
CA PHE A 90 -11.67 1.26 6.75
C PHE A 90 -11.39 -0.01 5.90
N LEU A 91 -11.54 0.09 4.58
CA LEU A 91 -11.03 -0.91 3.64
C LEU A 91 -9.70 -0.42 3.04
N ALA A 92 -8.65 -1.18 3.29
CA ALA A 92 -7.33 -0.95 2.72
C ALA A 92 -7.29 -1.45 1.27
N ILE A 93 -6.99 -0.56 0.34
CA ILE A 93 -6.56 -0.88 -1.02
C ILE A 93 -5.09 -1.23 -0.97
N ILE A 94 -4.74 -2.37 -1.55
CA ILE A 94 -3.36 -2.88 -1.58
C ILE A 94 -2.91 -3.03 -3.02
N SER A 95 -1.72 -2.50 -3.31
CA SER A 95 -1.18 -2.33 -4.65
C SER A 95 -0.74 -3.62 -5.37
N ALA A 96 -0.92 -4.81 -4.76
CA ALA A 96 -0.44 -6.06 -5.34
C ALA A 96 -1.41 -6.60 -6.41
N ALA A 97 -0.95 -6.50 -7.66
CA ALA A 97 -1.65 -6.83 -8.89
C ALA A 97 -1.99 -8.33 -9.03
N SER A 98 -3.09 -8.77 -8.42
CA SER A 98 -3.81 -9.95 -8.94
C SER A 98 -4.77 -9.48 -10.03
N ARG A 99 -4.34 -9.58 -11.29
CA ARG A 99 -5.13 -9.43 -12.53
C ARG A 99 -6.41 -8.58 -12.40
N LYS A 100 -6.28 -7.31 -12.82
CA LYS A 100 -7.34 -6.33 -13.17
C LYS A 100 -8.00 -5.50 -12.06
N GLU A 101 -8.04 -5.94 -10.80
CA GLU A 101 -8.71 -5.18 -9.74
C GLU A 101 -7.86 -5.08 -8.46
N PRO A 102 -7.81 -3.90 -7.80
CA PRO A 102 -7.11 -3.76 -6.52
C PRO A 102 -7.69 -4.70 -5.46
N LYS A 103 -6.80 -5.28 -4.65
CA LYS A 103 -7.22 -6.07 -3.49
C LYS A 103 -7.69 -5.15 -2.37
N LEU A 104 -8.84 -5.46 -1.81
CA LEU A 104 -9.44 -4.78 -0.66
C LEU A 104 -9.30 -5.66 0.59
N PHE A 105 -8.83 -5.06 1.68
CA PHE A 105 -8.68 -5.71 2.98
C PHE A 105 -9.38 -4.90 4.07
N PRO A 106 -10.35 -5.46 4.79
CA PRO A 106 -10.95 -4.76 5.92
C PRO A 106 -9.96 -4.63 7.06
N ARG A 107 -9.89 -3.43 7.63
CA ARG A 107 -9.00 -3.09 8.73
C ARG A 107 -9.83 -2.70 9.94
N TYR A 108 -9.62 -3.41 11.03
CA TYR A 108 -10.31 -3.17 12.29
C TYR A 108 -9.40 -2.42 13.24
N ARG A 109 -10.01 -1.70 14.17
CA ARG A 109 -9.25 -1.00 15.21
C ARG A 109 -8.63 -2.04 16.14
N PRO A 110 -7.29 -2.08 16.29
CA PRO A 110 -6.68 -3.00 17.24
C PRO A 110 -7.04 -2.60 18.67
N PRO A 111 -7.03 -3.54 19.63
CA PRO A 111 -7.17 -3.22 21.04
C PRO A 111 -6.18 -2.12 21.48
N PRO A 112 -6.55 -1.22 22.40
CA PRO A 112 -5.73 -0.08 22.80
C PRO A 112 -4.30 -0.45 23.22
N GLN A 113 -4.10 -1.64 23.80
CA GLN A 113 -2.78 -2.14 24.20
C GLN A 113 -1.77 -2.25 23.04
N TYR A 114 -2.21 -2.55 21.82
CA TYR A 114 -1.30 -2.70 20.68
C TYR A 114 -0.97 -1.37 20.00
N LEU A 115 -1.82 -0.34 20.18
CA LEU A 115 -1.57 0.99 19.62
C LEU A 115 -0.31 1.64 20.22
N HIS A 116 0.04 1.32 21.46
CA HIS A 116 1.22 1.86 22.14
C HIS A 116 2.56 1.28 21.65
N HIS A 117 2.52 0.21 20.84
CA HIS A 117 3.72 -0.45 20.30
C HIS A 117 3.89 -0.24 18.80
N ALA A 118 3.00 0.51 18.16
CA ALA A 118 3.22 0.93 16.78
C ALA A 118 4.47 1.80 16.73
N ALA A 119 5.52 1.29 16.06
CA ALA A 119 6.78 2.00 15.85
C ALA A 119 6.66 3.21 14.91
N ILE A 120 5.43 3.61 14.56
CA ILE A 120 5.20 4.85 13.84
C ILE A 120 5.30 5.95 14.89
N PRO A 121 6.33 6.82 14.85
CA PRO A 121 6.42 7.93 15.77
C PRO A 121 5.16 8.79 15.58
N ILE A 122 4.24 8.71 16.55
CA ILE A 122 3.08 9.59 16.61
C ILE A 122 3.68 11.00 16.65
N PRO A 123 3.36 11.87 15.68
CA PRO A 123 3.84 13.24 15.70
C PRO A 123 3.49 13.84 17.05
N SER A 124 4.49 14.22 17.85
CA SER A 124 4.21 14.94 19.09
C SER A 124 3.59 16.28 18.73
N SER A 125 2.81 16.87 19.64
CA SER A 125 2.26 18.23 19.43
C SER A 125 3.34 19.30 19.16
N GLU A 126 4.61 18.98 19.40
CA GLU A 126 5.78 19.83 19.18
C GLU A 126 6.54 19.52 17.87
N SER A 127 6.36 18.32 17.29
CA SER A 127 6.99 17.92 16.02
C SER A 127 5.93 17.51 15.00
N THR A 128 5.56 18.45 14.13
CA THR A 128 4.61 18.20 13.04
C THR A 128 5.33 17.50 11.88
N ASN A 129 5.45 16.18 12.01
CA ASN A 129 5.87 15.29 10.94
C ASN A 129 4.72 15.14 9.96
N PHE A 130 4.86 15.65 8.73
CA PHE A 130 3.81 15.51 7.72
C PHE A 130 4.12 14.36 6.78
N VAL A 131 3.10 13.54 6.52
CA VAL A 131 3.17 12.34 5.70
C VAL A 131 2.35 12.61 4.43
N PRO A 132 2.94 13.18 3.35
CA PRO A 132 2.20 13.64 2.18
C PRO A 132 1.40 12.55 1.47
N SER A 133 1.71 11.28 1.71
CA SER A 133 0.93 10.17 1.13
C SER A 133 -0.53 10.17 1.58
N SER A 134 -0.88 10.76 2.73
CA SER A 134 -2.28 10.93 3.14
C SER A 134 -3.06 11.89 2.25
N LEU A 135 -2.36 12.83 1.61
CA LEU A 135 -2.91 14.00 0.94
C LEU A 135 -3.45 13.68 -0.46
N LYS A 136 -2.65 12.97 -1.26
CA LYS A 136 -3.05 12.55 -2.61
C LYS A 136 -4.24 11.60 -2.53
N LEU A 137 -4.42 10.89 -1.41
CA LEU A 137 -5.37 9.80 -1.21
C LEU A 137 -6.79 10.21 -0.76
N SER A 138 -7.06 11.48 -0.44
CA SER A 138 -8.43 11.93 -0.11
C SER A 138 -9.39 11.84 -1.31
N LYS A 139 -8.89 12.02 -2.54
CA LYS A 139 -9.65 11.75 -3.79
C LYS A 139 -9.87 10.26 -4.08
N PHE A 140 -9.11 9.39 -3.41
CA PHE A 140 -9.15 7.95 -3.64
C PHE A 140 -9.87 7.21 -2.52
N SER A 141 -10.25 7.90 -1.44
CA SER A 141 -11.19 7.36 -0.47
C SER A 141 -12.57 7.32 -1.10
N LYS A 142 -12.92 6.20 -1.75
CA LYS A 142 -14.33 5.93 -1.99
C LYS A 142 -15.00 5.79 -0.64
N VAL A 143 -16.13 6.45 -0.48
CA VAL A 143 -16.98 6.23 0.67
C VAL A 143 -17.94 5.11 0.29
N LEU A 144 -17.72 3.93 0.85
CA LEU A 144 -18.67 2.84 0.72
C LEU A 144 -19.75 3.06 1.77
N LYS A 145 -21.01 3.20 1.35
CA LYS A 145 -22.14 3.20 2.27
C LYS A 145 -22.54 1.76 2.53
N ILE A 146 -22.51 1.37 3.80
CA ILE A 146 -22.94 0.05 4.25
C ILE A 146 -24.27 0.25 4.95
N ASP A 147 -25.31 -0.37 4.41
CA ASP A 147 -26.61 -0.41 5.07
C ASP A 147 -26.53 -1.33 6.29
N LEU A 148 -26.91 -0.81 7.45
CA LEU A 148 -26.95 -1.60 8.68
C LEU A 148 -28.22 -2.45 8.70
N GLU A 149 -28.20 -3.56 9.47
CA GLU A 149 -29.32 -4.51 9.59
C GLU A 149 -30.64 -3.86 10.03
N ASP A 150 -30.61 -2.65 10.61
CA ASP A 150 -31.80 -1.89 10.98
C ASP A 150 -32.59 -1.34 9.77
N GLY A 151 -32.00 -1.38 8.58
CA GLY A 151 -32.58 -0.90 7.32
C GLY A 151 -32.84 0.61 7.28
N GLN A 152 -32.41 1.37 8.29
CA GLN A 152 -32.64 2.82 8.40
C GLN A 152 -31.36 3.63 8.48
N SER A 153 -30.25 3.03 8.90
CA SER A 153 -28.97 3.72 9.02
C SER A 153 -27.93 3.14 8.06
N SER A 154 -27.17 4.03 7.42
CA SER A 154 -26.03 3.67 6.58
C SER A 154 -24.76 4.20 7.23
N GLN A 155 -23.73 3.37 7.37
CA GLN A 155 -22.42 3.82 7.80
C GLN A 155 -21.48 4.00 6.60
N SER A 156 -20.82 5.14 6.56
CA SER A 156 -19.79 5.45 5.59
C SER A 156 -18.45 4.83 5.98
N LEU A 157 -17.89 4.00 5.10
CA LEU A 157 -16.58 3.37 5.27
C LEU A 157 -15.59 3.93 4.25
N ALA A 158 -14.45 4.42 4.74
CA ALA A 158 -13.38 4.88 3.87
C ALA A 158 -12.72 3.68 3.16
N VAL A 159 -12.51 3.79 1.85
CA VAL A 159 -11.80 2.80 1.05
C VAL A 159 -10.58 3.44 0.43
N GLY A 160 -9.37 3.19 0.92
CA GLY A 160 -8.15 3.88 0.45
C GLY A 160 -6.87 3.12 0.79
N ALA A 161 -5.69 3.66 0.47
CA ALA A 161 -4.45 2.94 0.74
C ALA A 161 -4.28 2.59 2.23
N ALA A 162 -3.70 1.41 2.49
CA ALA A 162 -3.52 0.87 3.83
C ALA A 162 -2.87 1.86 4.81
N SER A 163 -1.82 2.57 4.36
CA SER A 163 -1.06 3.50 5.18
C SER A 163 -1.88 4.72 5.62
N SER A 164 -2.68 5.30 4.72
CA SER A 164 -3.53 6.45 5.05
C SER A 164 -4.62 6.07 6.03
N GLY A 165 -5.29 4.92 5.84
CA GLY A 165 -6.29 4.47 6.80
C GLY A 165 -5.69 4.06 8.14
N ALA A 166 -4.50 3.46 8.17
CA ALA A 166 -3.78 3.16 9.41
C ALA A 166 -3.41 4.44 10.18
N MET A 167 -2.94 5.48 9.48
CA MET A 167 -2.67 6.78 10.10
C MET A 167 -3.95 7.39 10.68
N ARG A 168 -5.07 7.37 9.93
CA ARG A 168 -6.36 7.85 10.46
C ARG A 168 -6.77 7.08 11.71
N MET A 169 -6.63 5.75 11.68
CA MET A 169 -6.95 4.89 12.79
C MET A 169 -6.11 5.20 14.04
N LEU A 170 -4.79 5.38 13.87
CA LEU A 170 -3.85 5.71 14.94
C LEU A 170 -4.14 7.08 15.56
N MET A 171 -4.48 8.06 14.73
CA MET A 171 -4.77 9.43 15.16
C MET A 171 -6.23 9.63 15.58
N ASN A 172 -7.05 8.57 15.53
CA ASN A 172 -8.49 8.60 15.76
C ASN A 172 -9.21 9.69 14.92
N TRP A 173 -8.93 9.67 13.63
CA TRP A 173 -9.36 10.67 12.66
C TRP A 173 -10.48 10.14 11.77
N ASP A 174 -11.58 10.87 11.67
CA ASP A 174 -12.58 10.65 10.61
C ASP A 174 -12.01 11.02 9.23
N PHE A 175 -12.46 10.36 8.16
CA PHE A 175 -12.02 10.73 6.81
C PHE A 175 -12.74 12.01 6.32
N GLU A 176 -13.89 12.35 6.91
CA GLU A 176 -14.71 13.50 6.51
C GLU A 176 -14.00 14.84 6.71
N ARG A 177 -13.10 14.93 7.70
CA ARG A 177 -12.33 16.15 8.01
C ARG A 177 -10.88 16.06 7.55
N ASP A 178 -10.55 15.20 6.61
CA ASP A 178 -9.19 15.09 6.11
C ASP A 178 -8.69 16.44 5.57
N MET A 179 -9.55 17.19 4.88
CA MET A 179 -9.19 18.50 4.31
C MET A 179 -8.92 19.55 5.39
N ASP A 180 -9.79 19.66 6.40
CA ASP A 180 -9.62 20.61 7.51
C ASP A 180 -8.30 20.42 8.27
N ARG A 181 -7.79 19.18 8.29
CA ARG A 181 -6.53 18.85 8.97
C ARG A 181 -5.29 19.23 8.18
N LEU A 182 -5.39 19.43 6.86
CA LEU A 182 -4.25 19.82 6.02
C LEU A 182 -3.69 21.18 6.42
N ASP A 183 -4.59 22.11 6.70
CA ASP A 183 -4.25 23.49 7.08
C ASP A 183 -3.45 23.53 8.37
N LEU A 184 -3.79 22.64 9.32
CA LEU A 184 -3.08 22.50 10.58
C LEU A 184 -1.62 22.04 10.36
N TRP A 185 -1.38 21.20 9.35
CA TRP A 185 -0.06 20.60 9.15
C TRP A 185 0.86 21.48 8.31
N ALA A 186 0.32 22.14 7.28
CA ALA A 186 1.10 22.98 6.35
C ALA A 186 1.83 24.13 7.05
N SER A 187 1.27 24.67 8.13
CA SER A 187 1.81 25.84 8.84
C SER A 187 2.93 25.52 9.83
N ARG A 188 3.14 24.25 10.21
CA ARG A 188 4.07 23.84 11.29
C ARG A 188 5.01 22.70 10.91
N MET A 189 5.09 22.39 9.63
CA MET A 189 5.82 21.23 9.13
C MET A 189 7.33 21.39 9.34
N THR A 190 7.94 20.46 10.08
CA THR A 190 9.40 20.45 10.35
C THR A 190 10.12 19.31 9.62
N ALA A 191 9.39 18.27 9.19
CA ALA A 191 9.89 17.16 8.41
C ALA A 191 8.80 16.58 7.50
N MET A 192 9.19 16.05 6.32
CA MET A 192 8.31 15.24 5.47
C MET A 192 8.70 13.77 5.53
N TYR A 193 7.70 12.89 5.60
CA TYR A 193 7.89 11.45 5.59
C TYR A 193 7.21 10.86 4.36
N PHE A 194 7.97 10.12 3.58
CA PHE A 194 7.46 9.38 2.43
C PHE A 194 7.57 7.90 2.73
N LEU A 195 6.51 7.14 2.42
CA LEU A 195 6.49 5.69 2.58
C LEU A 195 7.43 5.00 1.59
N PHE A 196 7.61 5.60 0.42
CA PHE A 196 8.46 5.06 -0.63
C PHE A 196 9.42 6.15 -1.14
N ALA A 197 10.66 5.73 -1.37
CA ALA A 197 11.75 6.58 -1.86
C ALA A 197 11.40 7.29 -3.17
N ASP A 198 10.80 6.55 -4.09
CA ASP A 198 10.41 7.02 -5.41
C ASP A 198 9.30 8.08 -5.35
N THR A 199 8.39 7.98 -4.37
CA THR A 199 7.37 9.01 -4.14
C THR A 199 8.03 10.32 -3.72
N PHE A 200 9.05 10.27 -2.85
CA PHE A 200 9.85 11.44 -2.51
C PHE A 200 10.53 12.02 -3.76
N VAL A 201 11.25 11.19 -4.53
CA VAL A 201 11.94 11.64 -5.74
C VAL A 201 10.97 12.23 -6.77
N SER A 202 9.77 11.65 -6.91
CA SER A 202 8.72 12.16 -7.80
C SER A 202 8.23 13.54 -7.38
N VAL A 203 8.00 13.75 -6.08
CA VAL A 203 7.62 15.08 -5.57
C VAL A 203 8.75 16.09 -5.76
N MET A 204 10.01 15.68 -5.56
CA MET A 204 11.15 16.57 -5.80
C MET A 204 11.27 16.98 -7.27
N HIS A 205 11.09 16.06 -8.22
CA HIS A 205 11.07 16.40 -9.64
C HIS A 205 9.90 17.32 -10.01
N TYR A 206 8.70 17.06 -9.49
CA TYR A 206 7.58 17.96 -9.71
C TYR A 206 7.87 19.38 -9.19
N ILE A 207 8.45 19.51 -8.00
CA ILE A 207 8.85 20.80 -7.43
C ILE A 207 9.90 21.49 -8.29
N GLU A 208 10.84 20.73 -8.87
CA GLU A 208 11.88 21.25 -9.75
C GLU A 208 11.30 21.74 -11.09
N ASP A 209 10.48 20.92 -11.75
CA ASP A 209 9.89 21.20 -13.06
C ASP A 209 8.88 22.36 -12.99
N GLU A 210 8.08 22.41 -11.92
CA GLU A 210 7.01 23.39 -11.74
C GLU A 210 7.39 24.50 -10.72
N TRP A 211 8.69 24.68 -10.41
CA TRP A 211 9.16 25.61 -9.38
C TRP A 211 8.59 27.02 -9.53
N LEU A 212 8.72 27.59 -10.73
CA LEU A 212 8.27 28.96 -11.01
C LEU A 212 6.76 29.10 -10.88
N LEU A 213 6.02 28.08 -11.32
CA LEU A 213 4.57 28.05 -11.18
C LEU A 213 4.15 27.96 -9.72
N LEU A 214 4.79 27.09 -8.93
CA LEU A 214 4.54 26.96 -7.49
C LEU A 214 4.80 28.28 -6.76
N VAL A 215 5.89 28.97 -7.11
CA VAL A 215 6.23 30.29 -6.57
C VAL A 215 5.18 31.33 -6.95
N ASP A 216 4.78 31.40 -8.22
CA ASP A 216 3.75 32.33 -8.71
C ASP A 216 2.39 32.08 -8.03
N CYS A 217 2.05 30.82 -7.82
CA CYS A 217 0.85 30.44 -7.08
C CYS A 217 0.88 30.91 -5.62
N ILE A 218 2.01 30.77 -4.94
CA ILE A 218 2.19 31.27 -3.56
C ILE A 218 2.15 32.80 -3.53
N GLU A 219 2.74 33.46 -4.53
CA GLU A 219 2.78 34.91 -4.66
C GLU A 219 1.38 35.50 -4.87
N ASN A 220 0.59 34.88 -5.74
CA ASN A 220 -0.72 35.37 -6.13
C ASN A 220 -1.86 34.78 -5.27
N GLY A 221 -1.56 33.88 -4.33
CA GLY A 221 -2.58 33.14 -3.58
C GLY A 221 -3.46 32.27 -4.48
N ILE A 222 -2.91 31.83 -5.62
CA ILE A 222 -3.62 30.97 -6.58
C ILE A 222 -3.43 29.53 -6.12
N ILE A 223 -4.53 28.83 -5.88
CA ILE A 223 -4.48 27.38 -5.78
C ILE A 223 -4.27 26.89 -7.19
N LEU A 224 -3.15 26.20 -7.40
CA LEU A 224 -2.96 25.42 -8.61
C LEU A 224 -4.22 24.58 -8.80
N ASP A 225 -4.92 24.85 -9.90
CA ASP A 225 -5.90 23.93 -10.40
C ASP A 225 -5.15 22.75 -11.02
N ILE A 226 -4.62 21.89 -10.15
CA ILE A 226 -4.01 20.60 -10.51
C ILE A 226 -5.10 19.69 -11.13
N GLU A 227 -6.37 20.09 -11.08
CA GLU A 227 -7.55 19.30 -11.42
C GLU A 227 -8.00 19.51 -12.87
N THR A 228 -7.81 20.70 -13.45
CA THR A 228 -8.21 21.00 -14.85
C THR A 228 -7.12 20.95 -15.89
N ARG A 229 -5.84 20.74 -15.51
CA ARG A 229 -4.86 20.33 -16.52
C ARG A 229 -5.20 18.90 -16.94
N PRO A 230 -5.63 18.66 -18.19
CA PRO A 230 -5.77 17.31 -18.65
C PRO A 230 -4.36 16.71 -18.67
N PHE A 231 -4.12 15.73 -17.82
CA PHE A 231 -3.24 14.64 -18.21
C PHE A 231 -3.96 14.01 -19.42
N GLU A 232 -3.71 14.55 -20.61
CA GLU A 232 -4.34 14.13 -21.86
C GLU A 232 -3.88 12.70 -22.21
N ARG A 233 -4.57 11.72 -21.64
CA ARG A 233 -5.09 10.51 -22.30
C ARG A 233 -5.69 9.57 -21.24
N SER A 234 -6.94 9.17 -21.48
CA SER A 234 -7.65 7.99 -20.91
C SER A 234 -8.35 8.10 -19.55
N PHE A 235 -9.39 8.95 -19.46
CA PHE A 235 -10.50 8.68 -18.53
C PHE A 235 -11.85 8.82 -19.25
N GLU A 236 -12.38 7.70 -19.76
CA GLU A 236 -13.80 7.59 -20.08
C GLU A 236 -14.57 7.23 -18.79
N SER A 237 -14.91 8.24 -17.99
CA SER A 237 -15.98 8.20 -16.97
C SER A 237 -16.30 9.63 -16.50
N GLN A 238 -16.84 10.45 -17.39
CA GLN A 238 -17.18 11.87 -17.12
C GLN A 238 -18.22 12.03 -16.00
N ALA A 239 -19.06 11.02 -15.72
CA ALA A 239 -20.07 11.08 -14.66
C ALA A 239 -19.52 10.97 -13.22
N PHE A 240 -18.21 10.72 -13.05
CA PHE A 240 -17.58 10.49 -11.75
C PHE A 240 -16.95 11.75 -11.13
N ILE A 241 -16.71 12.80 -11.92
CA ILE A 241 -16.02 14.03 -11.49
C ILE A 241 -17.02 15.11 -11.01
N ASP A 242 -18.23 15.13 -11.55
CA ASP A 242 -19.16 16.25 -11.36
C ASP A 242 -19.80 16.34 -9.96
N ASP A 243 -19.82 15.26 -9.17
CA ASP A 243 -20.49 15.21 -7.86
C ASP A 243 -19.60 15.63 -6.67
N PHE A 244 -18.27 15.74 -6.85
CA PHE A 244 -17.32 15.96 -5.72
C PHE A 244 -16.53 17.29 -5.77
N MET A 245 -16.54 17.98 -6.91
CA MET A 245 -15.68 19.16 -7.18
C MET A 245 -16.06 20.50 -6.51
N PRO A 246 -17.34 20.84 -6.22
CA PRO A 246 -17.65 22.20 -5.76
C PRO A 246 -17.14 22.54 -4.35
N VAL A 247 -16.93 21.53 -3.49
CA VAL A 247 -16.67 21.75 -2.05
C VAL A 247 -15.18 21.90 -1.74
N SER A 248 -14.29 21.24 -2.48
CA SER A 248 -12.83 21.30 -2.25
C SER A 248 -12.21 22.65 -2.65
N SER A 249 -12.67 23.24 -3.76
CA SER A 249 -12.14 24.52 -4.26
C SER A 249 -12.44 25.68 -3.31
N GLN A 250 -13.61 25.70 -2.68
CA GLN A 250 -14.00 26.78 -1.78
C GLN A 250 -13.19 26.76 -0.47
N VAL A 251 -13.03 25.57 0.14
CA VAL A 251 -12.23 25.41 1.39
C VAL A 251 -10.77 25.76 1.16
N LEU A 252 -10.16 25.29 0.05
CA LEU A 252 -8.77 25.62 -0.25
C LEU A 252 -8.58 27.13 -0.50
N SER A 253 -9.54 27.79 -1.16
CA SER A 253 -9.48 29.23 -1.50
C SER A 253 -9.50 30.16 -0.29
N GLU A 254 -10.13 29.73 0.81
CA GLU A 254 -10.17 30.51 2.05
C GLU A 254 -8.86 30.38 2.85
N THR A 255 -8.10 29.30 2.65
CA THR A 255 -6.87 29.02 3.42
C THR A 255 -5.59 29.57 2.76
N TYR A 256 -5.52 29.65 1.43
CA TYR A 256 -4.33 30.20 0.75
C TYR A 256 -4.31 31.73 0.76
N SER A 257 -3.82 32.30 1.88
CA SER A 257 -3.50 33.72 1.93
C SER A 257 -2.27 34.03 1.07
N VAL A 258 -2.35 35.07 0.24
CA VAL A 258 -1.19 35.67 -0.46
C VAL A 258 -0.01 35.79 0.50
N ASN A 259 1.11 35.12 0.18
CA ASN A 259 2.31 35.12 1.04
C ASN A 259 3.53 35.60 0.26
N LEU A 260 3.52 36.88 -0.09
CA LEU A 260 4.58 37.60 -0.80
C LEU A 260 5.97 37.44 -0.15
N VAL A 261 6.02 37.37 1.18
CA VAL A 261 7.28 37.17 1.91
C VAL A 261 7.87 35.80 1.59
N ARG A 262 7.06 34.74 1.69
CA ARG A 262 7.50 33.37 1.41
C ARG A 262 7.81 33.16 -0.07
N ALA A 263 7.04 33.74 -0.99
CA ALA A 263 7.35 33.73 -2.42
C ALA A 263 8.70 34.40 -2.70
N THR A 264 8.96 35.57 -2.09
CA THR A 264 10.26 36.26 -2.24
C THR A 264 11.43 35.47 -1.65
N GLU A 265 11.23 34.77 -0.53
CA GLU A 265 12.23 33.86 0.04
C GLU A 265 12.50 32.68 -0.89
N LEU A 266 11.45 32.06 -1.44
CA LEU A 266 11.57 30.97 -2.40
C LEU A 266 12.23 31.45 -3.70
N GLN A 267 11.92 32.63 -4.25
CA GLN A 267 12.61 33.15 -5.44
C GLN A 267 14.12 33.32 -5.26
N LYS A 268 14.58 33.58 -4.03
CA LYS A 268 16.02 33.63 -3.71
C LYS A 268 16.64 32.23 -3.64
N ILE A 269 15.83 31.21 -3.36
CA ILE A 269 16.21 29.80 -3.35
C ILE A 269 16.03 29.29 -4.79
N LYS A 270 17.12 29.03 -5.50
CA LYS A 270 17.03 28.39 -6.83
C LYS A 270 16.34 27.01 -6.73
N PRO A 271 15.73 26.49 -7.81
CA PRO A 271 15.20 25.13 -7.80
C PRO A 271 16.27 24.12 -7.37
N PRO A 272 15.88 22.97 -6.80
CA PRO A 272 16.81 22.02 -6.17
C PRO A 272 18.00 21.60 -7.04
N GLY A 273 17.86 21.50 -8.37
CA GLY A 273 18.94 21.14 -9.29
C GLY A 273 19.90 22.27 -9.70
N GLU A 274 19.52 23.54 -9.50
CA GLU A 274 20.31 24.71 -9.93
C GLU A 274 21.10 25.41 -8.81
N ALA A 275 20.89 25.00 -7.55
CA ALA A 275 21.73 25.48 -6.46
C ALA A 275 23.18 25.01 -6.69
N GLU A 276 24.19 25.87 -6.43
CA GLU A 276 25.63 25.58 -6.62
C GLU A 276 26.14 24.35 -5.82
N ALA A 277 25.27 23.76 -5.00
CA ALA A 277 25.42 22.45 -4.37
C ALA A 277 24.77 21.30 -5.17
N GLY A 278 24.66 21.36 -6.50
CA GLY A 278 24.00 20.34 -7.33
C GLY A 278 24.56 18.91 -7.19
N GLN A 279 25.82 18.76 -6.75
CA GLN A 279 26.38 17.46 -6.37
C GLN A 279 25.80 16.91 -5.05
N TYR A 280 25.23 17.77 -4.19
CA TYR A 280 24.56 17.43 -2.94
C TYR A 280 23.09 17.04 -3.11
N GLY A 281 22.39 17.40 -4.20
CA GLY A 281 20.97 17.04 -4.38
C GLY A 281 20.77 15.53 -4.53
N LEU A 282 21.45 14.93 -5.53
CA LEU A 282 21.38 13.48 -5.76
C LEU A 282 22.14 12.68 -4.70
N SER A 283 23.26 13.20 -4.16
CA SER A 283 24.01 12.52 -3.09
C SER A 283 23.35 12.65 -1.72
N ASN A 284 22.59 13.71 -1.44
CA ASN A 284 21.71 13.77 -0.27
C ASN A 284 20.44 12.96 -0.49
N ALA A 285 19.87 12.89 -1.70
CA ALA A 285 18.80 11.94 -1.99
C ALA A 285 19.30 10.51 -1.77
N LYS A 286 20.53 10.18 -2.19
CA LYS A 286 21.20 8.91 -1.90
C LYS A 286 21.47 8.70 -0.40
N ARG A 287 21.97 9.72 0.31
CA ARG A 287 22.19 9.68 1.77
C ARG A 287 20.89 9.60 2.58
N LEU A 288 19.81 10.19 2.07
CA LEU A 288 18.45 10.10 2.61
C LEU A 288 17.84 8.73 2.25
N LEU A 289 18.10 8.19 1.06
CA LEU A 289 17.79 6.82 0.66
C LEU A 289 18.48 5.81 1.58
N ASP A 290 19.76 6.04 1.91
CA ASP A 290 20.53 5.22 2.86
C ASP A 290 19.98 5.35 4.31
N GLN A 291 19.14 6.36 4.58
CA GLN A 291 18.42 6.56 5.84
C GLN A 291 16.94 6.13 5.78
N LEU A 292 16.45 5.64 4.63
CA LEU A 292 15.09 5.14 4.52
C LEU A 292 14.97 3.83 5.30
N THR A 293 14.35 3.95 6.47
CA THR A 293 13.75 2.81 7.16
C THR A 293 12.41 2.50 6.49
N CYS A 294 12.12 1.21 6.31
CA CYS A 294 10.80 0.65 5.98
C CYS A 294 10.51 0.42 4.48
N GLN A 295 10.72 -0.81 4.01
CA GLN A 295 9.78 -1.46 3.11
C GLN A 295 8.98 -2.46 3.95
N GLN A 296 7.67 -2.27 4.04
CA GLN A 296 6.75 -3.21 4.68
C GLN A 296 5.58 -3.46 3.73
N PRO A 297 5.08 -4.70 3.61
CA PRO A 297 3.89 -4.97 2.82
C PRO A 297 2.69 -4.21 3.39
N GLN A 298 1.84 -3.67 2.51
CA GLN A 298 0.65 -2.91 2.89
C GLN A 298 -0.43 -3.78 3.59
N GLU A 299 -0.30 -5.11 3.47
CA GLU A 299 -1.24 -6.12 3.97
C GLU A 299 -1.18 -6.26 5.48
N TYR A 300 -0.02 -6.12 6.12
CA TYR A 300 0.17 -6.16 7.57
C TYR A 300 1.48 -5.46 7.93
N LEU A 301 1.52 -4.77 9.08
CA LEU A 301 2.79 -4.33 9.65
C LEU A 301 3.45 -5.55 10.30
N ILE A 302 4.26 -6.27 9.54
CA ILE A 302 4.84 -7.55 9.98
C ILE A 302 5.98 -7.32 10.97
N GLY A 303 6.71 -6.22 10.84
CA GLY A 303 7.82 -5.96 11.74
C GLY A 303 8.31 -4.52 11.75
N VAL A 304 9.29 -4.28 12.61
CA VAL A 304 9.92 -2.98 12.84
C VAL A 304 11.43 -3.08 12.58
N PRO A 305 12.10 -2.00 12.12
CA PRO A 305 13.54 -2.02 11.90
C PRO A 305 14.30 -2.52 13.15
N TYR A 306 15.17 -3.52 12.97
CA TYR A 306 15.91 -4.10 14.08
C TYR A 306 17.30 -3.47 14.22
N HIS A 307 17.49 -2.68 15.28
CA HIS A 307 18.59 -1.73 15.40
C HIS A 307 19.96 -2.39 15.73
N SER A 308 19.96 -3.63 16.22
CA SER A 308 21.21 -4.38 16.50
C SER A 308 21.69 -5.22 15.31
N GLY A 309 20.94 -5.23 14.19
CA GLY A 309 21.34 -5.83 12.91
C GLY A 309 21.81 -4.77 11.91
N ASN A 310 21.65 -5.04 10.61
CA ASN A 310 21.70 -3.97 9.61
C ASN A 310 20.32 -3.29 9.57
N PRO A 311 20.15 -2.10 10.20
CA PRO A 311 18.83 -1.48 10.38
C PRO A 311 18.18 -1.07 9.05
N THR A 312 18.94 -1.07 7.95
CA THR A 312 18.42 -0.77 6.60
C THR A 312 17.63 -1.94 5.99
N ILE A 313 17.82 -3.17 6.47
CA ILE A 313 17.25 -4.36 5.81
C ILE A 313 16.72 -5.45 6.76
N ASP A 314 17.08 -5.40 8.05
CA ASP A 314 16.64 -6.38 9.04
C ASP A 314 15.44 -5.85 9.83
N PHE A 315 14.39 -6.66 9.92
CA PHE A 315 13.14 -6.33 10.59
C PHE A 315 12.85 -7.36 11.68
N LYS A 316 12.57 -6.89 12.90
CA LYS A 316 12.05 -7.72 13.98
C LYS A 316 10.55 -7.88 13.78
N VAL A 317 10.09 -9.12 13.66
CA VAL A 317 8.66 -9.44 13.54
C VAL A 317 7.92 -8.97 14.78
N THR A 318 6.73 -8.39 14.61
CA THR A 318 5.85 -7.93 15.68
C THR A 318 4.49 -8.62 15.59
N LEU A 319 3.94 -9.07 16.72
CA LEU A 319 2.66 -9.78 16.78
C LEU A 319 1.47 -8.83 17.03
N ASN A 320 1.56 -7.57 16.59
CA ASN A 320 0.58 -6.55 16.94
C ASN A 320 -0.83 -6.84 16.39
N ASP A 321 -0.94 -7.58 15.28
CA ASP A 321 -2.19 -7.72 14.53
C ASP A 321 -2.54 -9.18 14.16
N GLY A 322 -1.93 -10.17 14.82
CA GLY A 322 -2.36 -11.58 14.70
C GLY A 322 -1.24 -12.63 14.66
N LEU A 323 -1.64 -13.85 14.29
CA LEU A 323 -0.76 -15.01 14.16
C LEU A 323 0.02 -14.97 12.82
N ILE A 324 1.35 -15.00 12.90
CA ILE A 324 2.23 -15.05 11.74
C ILE A 324 2.78 -16.47 11.58
N GLU A 325 2.62 -17.03 10.38
CA GLU A 325 3.19 -18.33 10.02
C GLU A 325 4.14 -18.20 8.83
N PHE A 326 5.24 -18.95 8.87
CA PHE A 326 6.19 -19.04 7.76
C PHE A 326 5.94 -20.34 7.00
N VAL A 327 5.76 -20.23 5.69
CA VAL A 327 5.62 -21.37 4.77
C VAL A 327 6.92 -21.50 3.99
N ASP A 328 7.44 -22.72 3.88
CA ASP A 328 8.65 -22.98 3.09
C ASP A 328 8.41 -22.53 1.63
N VAL A 329 9.40 -21.86 1.05
CA VAL A 329 9.33 -21.37 -0.33
C VAL A 329 9.22 -22.54 -1.31
N LEU A 330 9.70 -23.74 -0.96
CA LEU A 330 9.65 -24.91 -1.84
C LEU A 330 8.30 -25.64 -1.85
N SER A 331 7.39 -25.35 -0.91
CA SER A 331 6.04 -25.94 -0.93
C SER A 331 5.15 -25.16 -1.90
N ASP A 332 5.16 -25.59 -3.15
CA ASP A 332 4.35 -25.03 -4.24
C ASP A 332 2.93 -25.61 -4.33
N GLU A 333 2.46 -26.32 -3.30
CA GLU A 333 1.10 -26.85 -3.32
C GLU A 333 0.09 -25.70 -3.29
N PRO A 334 -0.78 -25.59 -4.33
CA PRO A 334 -1.88 -24.65 -4.32
C PRO A 334 -2.88 -25.12 -3.26
N SER A 335 -3.05 -24.34 -2.22
CA SER A 335 -3.98 -24.62 -1.13
C SER A 335 -5.19 -23.70 -1.20
N ASP A 336 -6.36 -24.31 -1.03
CA ASP A 336 -7.69 -23.70 -1.05
C ASP A 336 -8.01 -22.94 0.28
N PRO A 337 -9.03 -22.05 0.35
CA PRO A 337 -9.28 -21.02 1.41
C PRO A 337 -9.45 -21.42 2.91
N THR A 338 -8.98 -20.76 3.99
CA THR A 338 -9.33 -19.44 4.62
C THR A 338 -8.43 -19.20 5.87
N TRP A 339 -8.49 -18.03 6.55
CA TRP A 339 -7.69 -17.54 7.73
C TRP A 339 -6.17 -17.46 7.60
N ARG A 340 -5.51 -18.40 6.93
CA ARG A 340 -4.06 -18.41 6.75
C ARG A 340 -3.71 -17.77 5.41
N TYR A 341 -3.94 -16.46 5.30
CA TYR A 341 -3.69 -15.71 4.07
C TYR A 341 -2.19 -15.63 3.75
N ARG A 342 -1.82 -16.05 2.55
CA ARG A 342 -0.46 -15.97 2.03
C ARG A 342 -0.22 -14.60 1.41
N LEU A 343 0.67 -13.84 2.03
CA LEU A 343 1.11 -12.52 1.54
C LEU A 343 1.82 -12.59 0.19
N GLY A 344 2.48 -13.72 -0.09
CA GLY A 344 3.31 -13.92 -1.27
C GLY A 344 4.73 -13.36 -1.13
N ASP A 345 5.07 -12.72 -0.01
CA ASP A 345 6.42 -12.26 0.27
C ASP A 345 7.33 -13.42 0.70
N ALA A 346 8.53 -13.47 0.11
CA ALA A 346 9.61 -14.35 0.52
C ALA A 346 10.57 -13.57 1.43
N VAL A 347 10.87 -14.16 2.58
CA VAL A 347 11.73 -13.57 3.61
C VAL A 347 12.78 -14.59 4.06
N ALA A 348 13.94 -14.09 4.47
CA ALA A 348 15.00 -14.90 5.07
C ALA A 348 15.04 -14.63 6.58
N VAL A 349 14.89 -15.67 7.40
CA VAL A 349 15.09 -15.57 8.85
C VAL A 349 16.59 -15.45 9.13
N LYS A 350 17.01 -14.33 9.73
CA LYS A 350 18.42 -14.03 10.07
C LYS A 350 18.79 -14.47 11.47
N GLY A 351 17.81 -14.56 12.36
CA GLY A 351 18.02 -14.94 13.75
C GLY A 351 16.81 -14.59 14.60
N PHE A 352 17.05 -14.43 15.89
CA PHE A 352 16.04 -14.05 16.87
C PHE A 352 16.55 -12.85 17.67
N ALA A 353 15.64 -11.95 17.98
CA ALA A 353 15.95 -10.75 18.74
C ALA A 353 16.30 -11.13 20.19
N LEU A 354 17.34 -10.50 20.74
CA LEU A 354 17.86 -10.85 22.06
C LEU A 354 16.92 -10.47 23.23
N ASP A 355 16.05 -9.50 23.01
CA ASP A 355 15.16 -8.92 24.00
C ASP A 355 13.91 -9.77 24.25
N ASP A 356 13.26 -10.23 23.18
CA ASP A 356 11.98 -10.95 23.25
C ASP A 356 11.98 -12.30 22.51
N GLY A 357 13.09 -12.67 21.85
CA GLY A 357 13.19 -13.90 21.08
C GLY A 357 12.40 -13.85 19.76
N MET A 358 11.90 -12.70 19.32
CA MET A 358 11.09 -12.60 18.11
C MET A 358 11.96 -12.79 16.86
N PRO A 359 11.44 -13.44 15.78
CA PRO A 359 12.22 -13.63 14.57
C PRO A 359 12.67 -12.30 13.97
N VAL A 360 13.94 -12.25 13.55
CA VAL A 360 14.48 -11.15 12.74
C VAL A 360 14.53 -11.66 11.31
N ILE A 361 13.84 -10.96 10.43
CA ILE A 361 13.67 -11.33 9.03
C ILE A 361 14.25 -10.26 8.11
N ASN A 362 14.67 -10.70 6.93
CA ASN A 362 15.11 -9.85 5.84
C ASN A 362 14.22 -10.12 4.62
N TYR A 363 13.69 -9.07 4.02
CA TYR A 363 12.89 -9.19 2.81
C TYR A 363 13.76 -9.64 1.64
N VAL A 364 13.29 -10.63 0.87
CA VAL A 364 14.00 -11.16 -0.30
C VAL A 364 13.33 -10.68 -1.58
N HIS A 365 12.07 -11.05 -1.79
CA HIS A 365 11.27 -10.64 -2.97
C HIS A 365 9.79 -10.97 -2.74
N ARG A 366 8.90 -10.48 -3.60
CA ARG A 366 7.49 -10.87 -3.65
C ARG A 366 7.28 -11.87 -4.79
N ARG A 367 6.67 -13.01 -4.49
CA ARG A 367 6.44 -14.09 -5.45
C ARG A 367 5.41 -13.66 -6.49
N GLY A 368 5.69 -13.92 -7.77
CA GLY A 368 4.79 -13.60 -8.88
C GLY A 368 4.89 -12.16 -9.39
N GLU A 369 5.76 -11.35 -8.79
CA GLU A 369 6.14 -10.03 -9.27
C GLU A 369 7.58 -10.13 -9.82
N SER A 370 7.77 -9.75 -11.08
CA SER A 370 9.07 -9.83 -11.76
C SER A 370 9.94 -8.59 -11.56
N GLY A 371 9.68 -7.82 -10.48
CA GLY A 371 10.44 -6.65 -10.08
C GLY A 371 9.77 -5.86 -8.95
N SER A 372 10.24 -4.63 -8.69
CA SER A 372 9.97 -3.90 -7.42
C SER A 372 8.47 -3.68 -7.13
N SER A 373 8.11 -3.48 -5.87
CA SER A 373 6.74 -3.29 -5.34
C SER A 373 5.91 -2.11 -5.91
N LEU A 374 6.46 -1.41 -6.91
CA LEU A 374 5.86 -0.30 -7.66
C LEU A 374 5.87 -0.58 -9.17
N GLU A 375 6.20 -1.80 -9.58
CA GLU A 375 6.04 -2.20 -10.96
C GLU A 375 4.58 -2.09 -11.33
N THR A 376 4.35 -1.13 -12.22
CA THR A 376 3.03 -0.78 -12.71
C THR A 376 2.43 -1.89 -13.54
N CYS A 377 3.20 -2.91 -13.96
CA CYS A 377 2.76 -3.99 -14.83
C CYS A 377 3.31 -5.34 -14.36
N THR A 378 2.48 -6.37 -14.43
CA THR A 378 2.92 -7.77 -14.32
C THR A 378 3.72 -8.19 -15.56
N GLU A 379 4.57 -9.21 -15.42
CA GLU A 379 5.26 -9.82 -16.56
C GLU A 379 4.29 -10.23 -17.67
N SER A 380 3.12 -10.76 -17.29
CA SER A 380 2.09 -11.17 -18.26
C SER A 380 1.49 -10.01 -19.03
N GLU A 381 1.35 -8.83 -18.42
CA GLU A 381 0.87 -7.61 -19.08
C GLU A 381 1.94 -7.05 -20.02
N LEU A 382 3.20 -6.97 -19.56
CA LEU A 382 4.33 -6.53 -20.39
C LEU A 382 4.52 -7.47 -21.60
N THR A 383 4.46 -8.78 -21.38
CA THR A 383 4.55 -9.81 -22.42
C THR A 383 3.40 -9.71 -23.40
N SER A 384 2.17 -9.55 -22.91
CA SER A 384 0.99 -9.41 -23.77
C SER A 384 1.05 -8.14 -24.61
N ALA A 385 1.50 -7.02 -24.03
CA ALA A 385 1.64 -5.75 -24.73
C ALA A 385 2.68 -5.85 -25.84
N ILE A 386 3.89 -6.35 -25.56
CA ILE A 386 4.94 -6.44 -26.59
C ILE A 386 4.60 -7.43 -27.69
N ILE A 387 4.01 -8.60 -27.36
CA ILE A 387 3.57 -9.58 -28.37
C ILE A 387 2.48 -8.97 -29.27
N SER A 388 1.56 -8.20 -28.69
CA SER A 388 0.49 -7.55 -29.45
C SER A 388 1.03 -6.46 -30.36
N THR A 389 1.94 -5.61 -29.87
CA THR A 389 2.63 -4.60 -30.67
C THR A 389 3.43 -5.23 -31.81
N ALA A 390 4.13 -6.33 -31.53
CA ALA A 390 5.05 -6.95 -32.47
C ALA A 390 4.38 -7.43 -33.76
N LYS A 391 3.19 -8.04 -33.62
CA LYS A 391 2.41 -8.59 -34.74
C LYS A 391 2.12 -7.58 -35.85
N GLN A 392 2.02 -6.31 -35.50
CA GLN A 392 1.64 -5.25 -36.44
C GLN A 392 2.80 -4.32 -36.78
N TRP A 393 3.66 -4.00 -35.82
CA TRP A 393 4.58 -2.87 -35.96
C TRP A 393 6.05 -3.29 -36.03
N ILE A 394 6.45 -4.39 -35.37
CA ILE A 394 7.87 -4.76 -35.24
C ILE A 394 8.25 -5.88 -36.22
N GLY A 395 7.45 -6.95 -36.28
CA GLY A 395 7.79 -8.20 -36.96
C GLY A 395 7.84 -9.40 -36.02
N GLN A 396 8.45 -10.50 -36.47
CA GLN A 396 8.58 -11.72 -35.67
C GLN A 396 9.63 -11.52 -34.57
N ILE A 397 9.22 -11.67 -33.31
CA ILE A 397 10.13 -11.60 -32.15
C ILE A 397 10.68 -12.98 -31.84
N ARG A 398 12.01 -13.10 -31.72
CA ARG A 398 12.71 -14.28 -31.25
C ARG A 398 12.85 -14.30 -29.73
N GLY A 399 13.08 -13.14 -29.14
CA GLY A 399 13.18 -12.95 -27.70
C GLY A 399 13.10 -11.47 -27.33
N PHE A 400 12.78 -11.17 -26.09
CA PHE A 400 12.82 -9.80 -25.59
C PHE A 400 13.20 -9.76 -24.11
N ILE A 401 13.68 -8.60 -23.67
CA ILE A 401 13.96 -8.29 -22.27
C ILE A 401 13.30 -6.95 -21.97
N VAL A 402 12.69 -6.83 -20.79
CA VAL A 402 12.17 -5.55 -20.28
C VAL A 402 13.20 -4.95 -19.34
N VAL A 403 13.49 -3.67 -19.52
CA VAL A 403 14.42 -2.91 -18.69
C VAL A 403 13.67 -1.72 -18.12
N ARG A 404 13.76 -1.51 -16.80
CA ARG A 404 13.23 -0.31 -16.18
C ARG A 404 14.14 0.88 -16.49
N ASP A 405 13.58 1.94 -17.05
CA ASP A 405 14.28 3.20 -17.27
C ASP A 405 14.02 4.15 -16.11
N GLU A 406 15.00 4.21 -15.20
CA GLU A 406 14.95 5.05 -14.00
C GLU A 406 15.48 6.47 -14.24
N ARG A 407 15.86 6.82 -15.48
CA ARG A 407 16.48 8.11 -15.79
C ARG A 407 15.49 9.28 -15.79
N LYS A 408 14.18 8.99 -15.88
CA LYS A 408 13.10 9.97 -15.84
C LYS A 408 11.93 9.42 -15.03
N ILE A 409 11.19 10.31 -14.37
CA ILE A 409 9.97 10.00 -13.65
C ILE A 409 8.77 10.56 -14.43
N PRO A 410 7.63 9.84 -14.52
CA PRO A 410 7.41 8.46 -14.06
C PRO A 410 8.33 7.46 -14.76
N TYR A 411 8.78 6.43 -14.01
CA TYR A 411 9.70 5.42 -14.54
C TYR A 411 9.09 4.72 -15.76
N ALA A 412 9.81 4.68 -16.86
CA ALA A 412 9.35 4.04 -18.09
C ALA A 412 9.83 2.58 -18.18
N SER A 413 9.09 1.75 -18.91
CA SER A 413 9.54 0.42 -19.28
C SER A 413 10.12 0.44 -20.70
N GLY A 414 11.39 0.08 -20.83
CA GLY A 414 12.07 -0.12 -22.11
C GLY A 414 12.01 -1.59 -22.54
N PHE A 415 11.81 -1.84 -23.83
CA PHE A 415 11.83 -3.19 -24.42
C PHE A 415 13.05 -3.34 -25.31
N LEU A 416 13.91 -4.30 -25.00
CA LEU A 416 14.99 -4.75 -25.87
C LEU A 416 14.51 -5.99 -26.60
N VAL A 417 14.36 -5.91 -27.92
CA VAL A 417 13.70 -6.94 -28.72
C VAL A 417 14.68 -7.54 -29.74
N GLU A 418 14.87 -8.85 -29.71
CA GLU A 418 15.55 -9.61 -30.76
C GLU A 418 14.51 -10.05 -31.80
N ILE A 419 14.67 -9.58 -33.03
CA ILE A 419 13.74 -9.86 -34.14
C ILE A 419 14.32 -10.91 -35.10
N GLU A 420 13.43 -11.67 -35.74
CA GLU A 420 13.76 -12.57 -36.85
C GLU A 420 13.37 -11.90 -38.17
N GLY A 421 14.36 -11.64 -39.03
CA GLY A 421 14.16 -10.98 -40.32
C GLY A 421 14.33 -9.46 -40.28
N GLU A 422 13.63 -8.76 -41.18
CA GLU A 422 13.65 -7.30 -41.27
C GLU A 422 12.62 -6.66 -40.34
N ILE A 423 12.97 -5.51 -39.77
CA ILE A 423 12.06 -4.72 -38.94
C ILE A 423 10.93 -4.13 -39.80
N GLY A 424 9.71 -4.12 -39.28
CA GLY A 424 8.56 -3.50 -39.95
C GLY A 424 8.80 -2.02 -40.29
N ASN A 425 8.36 -1.58 -41.47
CA ASN A 425 8.52 -0.19 -41.92
C ASN A 425 7.90 0.84 -40.95
N ASP A 426 6.91 0.43 -40.18
CA ASP A 426 6.20 1.27 -39.20
C ASP A 426 6.64 1.03 -37.75
N ALA A 427 7.80 0.40 -37.52
CA ALA A 427 8.28 0.08 -36.17
C ALA A 427 8.50 1.31 -35.27
N ILE A 428 8.61 2.50 -35.85
CA ILE A 428 8.65 3.77 -35.10
C ILE A 428 7.38 3.98 -34.24
N MET A 429 6.26 3.36 -34.62
CA MET A 429 4.99 3.44 -33.88
C MET A 429 4.90 2.42 -32.71
N ALA A 430 5.85 1.49 -32.61
CA ALA A 430 5.80 0.42 -31.61
C ALA A 430 5.83 0.92 -30.15
N PRO A 431 6.65 1.93 -29.76
CA PRO A 431 6.65 2.43 -28.38
C PRO A 431 5.30 3.03 -27.97
N GLN A 432 4.70 3.86 -28.83
CA GLN A 432 3.41 4.48 -28.56
C GLN A 432 2.31 3.42 -28.39
N ASN A 433 2.21 2.48 -29.34
CA ASN A 433 1.20 1.42 -29.27
C ASN A 433 1.38 0.51 -28.05
N THR A 434 2.62 0.19 -27.69
CA THR A 434 2.91 -0.58 -26.48
C THR A 434 2.46 0.18 -25.23
N SER A 435 2.73 1.48 -25.16
CA SER A 435 2.27 2.33 -24.06
C SER A 435 0.75 2.38 -23.98
N GLU A 436 0.05 2.56 -25.11
CA GLU A 436 -1.41 2.58 -25.16
C GLU A 436 -2.02 1.25 -24.70
N LEU A 437 -1.43 0.12 -25.10
CA LEU A 437 -1.82 -1.21 -24.64
C LEU A 437 -1.59 -1.38 -23.14
N LEU A 438 -0.48 -0.89 -22.59
CA LEU A 438 -0.21 -0.94 -21.15
C LEU A 438 -1.17 -0.05 -20.36
N VAL A 439 -1.47 1.17 -20.83
CA VAL A 439 -2.50 2.05 -20.22
C VAL A 439 -3.88 1.37 -20.25
N ALA A 440 -4.21 0.68 -21.35
CA ALA A 440 -5.49 -0.01 -21.48
C ALA A 440 -5.59 -1.26 -20.58
N SER A 441 -4.50 -2.02 -20.44
CA SER A 441 -4.51 -3.34 -19.79
C SER A 441 -4.07 -3.33 -18.33
N SER A 442 -3.22 -2.38 -17.94
CA SER A 442 -2.67 -2.28 -16.59
C SER A 442 -3.22 -1.07 -15.84
N PHE A 443 -3.80 -1.36 -14.67
CA PHE A 443 -4.25 -0.33 -13.73
C PHE A 443 -3.07 0.49 -13.18
N GLY A 444 -1.94 -0.16 -12.85
CA GLY A 444 -0.78 0.52 -12.33
C GLY A 444 -0.15 1.45 -13.37
N TYR A 445 -0.11 1.04 -14.64
CA TYR A 445 0.51 1.83 -15.71
C TYR A 445 -0.32 3.06 -16.05
N ARG A 446 -1.65 2.89 -16.17
CA ARG A 446 -2.61 3.99 -16.34
C ARG A 446 -2.57 5.00 -15.19
N TYR A 447 -2.16 4.57 -14.00
CA TYR A 447 -2.06 5.48 -12.86
C TYR A 447 -0.77 6.30 -12.90
N ALA A 448 0.31 5.73 -13.44
CA ALA A 448 1.60 6.38 -13.52
C ALA A 448 1.73 7.32 -14.74
N PHE A 449 1.01 7.04 -15.83
CA PHE A 449 1.03 7.73 -17.12
C PHE A 449 -0.39 7.98 -17.61
#